data_AF-A0A523WME6-F1
#
_entry.id   AF-A0A523WME6-F1
#
_cell.length_a   1.000
_cell.length_b   1.000
_cell.length_c   1.000
_cell.angle_alpha   90.00
_cell.angle_beta   90.00
_cell.angle_gamma   90.00
#
_symmetry.space_group_name_H-M   'P 1'
#
loop_
_entity.id
_entity.type
_entity.pdbx_description
1 polymer ?
#
loop_
_entity_poly.entity_id
_entity_poly.type
_entity_poly.pdbx_seq_one_letter_code
_entity_poly.pdbx_strand_id
1 'polypeptide(L)' 'MQNNRIIQEAIRIRGNIYDIIRALVAEHGIGMVLSVLEDVCFIQATSLRIHDKEITKAELWDKIGKQIAKIKID' A
#
# COMPACT_ATOMS: atom_id res chain seq x y z
N MET A 1 -26.90 12.18 2.26
CA MET A 1 -25.86 13.22 2.08
C MET A 1 -24.49 12.80 2.63
N GLN A 2 -24.40 12.23 3.85
CA GLN A 2 -23.13 11.79 4.46
C GLN A 2 -22.31 10.78 3.60
N ASN A 3 -22.97 9.80 2.97
CA ASN A 3 -22.29 8.80 2.14
C ASN A 3 -21.56 9.41 0.93
N ASN A 4 -22.13 10.46 0.31
CA ASN A 4 -21.47 11.14 -0.81
C ASN A 4 -20.17 11.82 -0.34
N ARG A 5 -20.19 12.46 0.84
CA ARG A 5 -19.00 13.10 1.41
C ARG A 5 -17.88 12.10 1.71
N ILE A 6 -18.20 10.93 2.28
CA ILE A 6 -17.21 9.88 2.56
C ILE A 6 -16.58 9.35 1.26
N ILE A 7 -17.38 9.15 0.22
CA ILE A 7 -16.89 8.68 -1.08
C ILE A 7 -15.95 9.72 -1.71
N GLN A 8 -16.32 11.01 -1.70
CA GLN A 8 -15.48 12.07 -2.24
C GLN A 8 -14.13 12.15 -1.51
N GLU A 9 -14.15 12.02 -0.18
CA GLU A 9 -12.93 12.05 0.62
C GLU A 9 -12.03 10.84 0.33
N ALA A 10 -12.60 9.65 0.18
CA ALA A 10 -11.85 8.45 -0.19
C ALA A 10 -11.23 8.55 -1.59
N ILE A 11 -11.94 9.17 -2.55
CA ILE A 11 -11.40 9.45 -3.89
C ILE A 11 -10.24 10.44 -3.80
N ARG A 12 -10.38 11.51 -3.03
CA ARG A 12 -9.34 12.53 -2.82
C ARG A 12 -8.06 11.93 -2.20
N ILE A 13 -8.21 11.15 -1.13
CA ILE A 13 -7.09 10.48 -0.47
C ILE A 13 -6.37 9.56 -1.45
N ARG A 14 -7.11 8.78 -2.25
CA ARG A 14 -6.54 7.90 -3.26
C ARG A 14 -5.74 8.67 -4.31
N GLY A 15 -6.26 9.81 -4.78
CA GLY A 15 -5.56 10.68 -5.72
C GLY A 15 -4.23 11.17 -5.16
N ASN A 16 -4.25 11.72 -3.95
CA ASN A 16 -3.04 12.21 -3.29
C ASN A 16 -1.97 11.12 -3.11
N ILE A 17 -2.37 9.91 -2.71
CA ILE A 17 -1.46 8.76 -2.57
C ILE A 17 -0.83 8.42 -3.93
N TYR A 18 -1.64 8.41 -4.99
CA TYR A 18 -1.16 8.11 -6.33
C TYR A 18 -0.12 9.13 -6.81
N ASP A 19 -0.36 10.42 -6.57
CA ASP A 19 0.58 11.49 -6.95
C ASP A 19 1.90 11.39 -6.17
N ILE A 20 1.84 11.05 -4.88
CA ILE A 20 3.04 10.79 -4.06
C ILE A 20 3.84 9.62 -4.62
N ILE A 21 3.17 8.50 -4.93
CA ILE A 21 3.85 7.32 -5.51
C ILE A 21 4.49 7.67 -6.85
N ARG A 22 3.80 8.43 -7.71
CA ARG A 22 4.38 8.89 -8.98
C ARG A 22 5.63 9.74 -8.77
N ALA A 23 5.60 10.67 -7.83
CA ALA A 23 6.75 11.52 -7.52
C ALA A 23 7.95 10.67 -7.06
N LEU A 24 7.72 9.72 -6.15
CA LEU A 24 8.75 8.79 -5.69
C LEU A 24 9.33 7.94 -6.82
N VAL A 25 8.49 7.47 -7.75
CA VAL A 25 8.94 6.70 -8.91
C VAL A 25 9.78 7.54 -9.85
N ALA A 26 9.42 8.82 -10.06
CA ALA A 26 10.20 9.74 -10.89
C ALA A 26 11.57 10.05 -10.27
N GLU A 27 11.64 10.13 -8.94
CA GLU A 27 12.87 10.49 -8.21
C GLU A 27 13.82 9.29 -8.01
N HIS A 28 13.28 8.12 -7.71
CA HIS A 28 14.07 6.96 -7.24
C HIS A 28 13.99 5.74 -8.16
N GLY A 29 13.15 5.80 -9.19
CA GLY A 29 12.89 4.69 -10.09
C GLY A 29 11.88 3.69 -9.51
N ILE A 30 11.19 3.01 -10.42
CA ILE A 30 10.10 2.09 -10.08
C ILE A 30 10.57 0.89 -9.24
N GLY A 31 11.78 0.36 -9.48
CA GLY A 31 12.33 -0.77 -8.73
C GLY A 31 12.50 -0.49 -7.25
N MET A 32 13.09 0.67 -6.91
CA MET A 32 13.28 1.06 -5.52
C MET A 32 11.93 1.25 -4.82
N VAL A 33 10.97 1.91 -5.48
CA VAL A 33 9.65 2.14 -4.91
C VAL A 33 8.90 0.82 -4.67
N LEU A 34 8.92 -0.13 -5.61
CA LEU A 34 8.26 -1.42 -5.40
C LEU A 34 8.90 -2.21 -4.25
N SER A 35 10.23 -2.22 -4.14
CA SER A 35 10.93 -2.88 -3.02
C SER A 35 10.52 -2.31 -1.67
N VAL A 36 10.44 -0.97 -1.54
CA VAL A 36 10.01 -0.34 -0.29
C VAL A 36 8.54 -0.66 0.02
N LEU A 37 7.66 -0.65 -0.98
CA LEU A 37 6.25 -0.98 -0.78
C LEU A 37 6.05 -2.45 -0.38
N GLU A 38 6.84 -3.36 -0.95
CA GLU A 38 6.87 -4.77 -0.55
C GLU A 38 7.26 -4.92 0.93
N ASP A 39 8.36 -4.30 1.34
CA ASP A 39 8.86 -4.35 2.72
C ASP A 39 7.82 -3.81 3.72
N VAL A 40 7.23 -2.65 3.42
CA VAL A 40 6.17 -2.05 4.25
C VAL A 40 5.00 -3.00 4.41
N CYS A 41 4.60 -3.71 3.35
CA CYS A 41 3.50 -4.67 3.44
C CYS A 41 3.81 -5.81 4.41
N PHE A 42 5.01 -6.39 4.35
CA PHE A 42 5.37 -7.50 5.23
C PHE A 42 5.62 -7.08 6.68
N ILE A 43 6.19 -5.89 6.90
CA ILE A 43 6.33 -5.30 8.24
C ILE A 43 4.94 -5.09 8.85
N GLN A 44 4.02 -4.49 8.10
CA GLN A 44 2.67 -4.22 8.59
C GLN A 44 1.89 -5.51 8.86
N ALA A 45 1.99 -6.50 7.98
CA ALA A 45 1.39 -7.82 8.19
C ALA A 45 1.91 -8.49 9.46
N THR A 46 3.22 -8.40 9.71
CA THR A 46 3.86 -8.96 10.90
C THR A 46 3.41 -8.23 12.16
N SER A 47 3.38 -6.89 12.14
CA SER A 47 2.94 -6.07 13.27
C SER A 47 1.49 -6.40 13.66
N LEU A 48 0.59 -6.44 12.69
CA LEU A 48 -0.82 -6.77 12.91
C LEU A 48 -1.02 -8.17 13.46
N ARG A 49 -0.16 -9.14 13.07
CA ARG A 49 -0.23 -10.51 13.57
C ARG A 49 0.26 -10.63 15.01
N ILE A 50 1.37 -9.99 15.34
CA ILE A 50 2.07 -10.16 16.62
C ILE A 50 1.52 -9.23 17.70
N HIS A 51 1.33 -7.96 17.38
CA HIS A 51 1.01 -6.92 18.36
C HIS A 51 -0.49 -6.68 18.47
N ASP A 52 -1.17 -6.52 17.33
CA ASP A 52 -2.58 -6.10 17.32
C ASP A 52 -3.55 -7.29 17.26
N LYS A 53 -3.05 -8.49 16.96
CA LYS A 53 -3.83 -9.74 16.76
C LYS A 53 -4.94 -9.60 15.71
N GLU A 54 -4.79 -8.70 14.74
CA GLU A 54 -5.75 -8.44 13.65
C GLU A 54 -5.44 -9.32 12.43
N ILE A 55 -5.74 -10.61 12.53
CA ILE A 55 -5.33 -11.63 11.53
C ILE A 55 -5.83 -11.31 10.12
N THR A 56 -7.10 -10.93 9.94
CA THR A 56 -7.66 -10.64 8.60
C THR A 56 -6.96 -9.46 7.92
N LYS A 57 -6.58 -8.43 8.67
CA LYS A 57 -5.82 -7.30 8.11
C LYS A 57 -4.38 -7.73 7.80
N ALA A 58 -3.77 -8.53 8.68
CA ALA A 58 -2.44 -9.08 8.42
C ALA A 58 -2.39 -9.91 7.13
N GLU A 59 -3.41 -10.76 6.88
CA GLU A 59 -3.54 -11.53 5.65
C GLU A 59 -3.73 -10.64 4.41
N LEU A 60 -4.48 -9.55 4.53
CA LEU A 60 -4.63 -8.58 3.45
C LEU A 60 -3.28 -7.94 3.08
N TRP A 61 -2.53 -7.47 4.08
CA TRP A 61 -1.21 -6.88 3.87
C TRP A 61 -0.21 -7.88 3.27
N ASP A 62 -0.20 -9.13 3.77
CA ASP A 62 0.64 -10.20 3.25
C ASP A 62 0.31 -10.53 1.78
N LYS A 63 -0.98 -10.57 1.44
CA LYS A 63 -1.44 -10.77 0.06
C LYS A 63 -1.00 -9.64 -0.87
N ILE A 64 -1.09 -8.39 -0.41
CA ILE A 64 -0.67 -7.22 -1.19
C ILE A 64 0.85 -7.25 -1.43
N GLY A 65 1.66 -7.50 -0.39
CA GLY A 65 3.12 -7.64 -0.53
C GLY A 65 3.50 -8.70 -1.57
N LYS A 66 2.86 -9.88 -1.50
CA LYS A 66 3.04 -10.95 -2.50
C LYS A 66 2.60 -10.58 -3.91
N GLN A 67 1.67 -9.65 -4.09
CA GLN A 67 1.29 -9.15 -5.41
C GLN A 67 2.34 -8.18 -5.94
N ILE A 68 2.87 -7.29 -5.08
CA ILE A 68 3.93 -6.35 -5.43
C ILE A 68 5.21 -7.08 -5.85
N ALA A 69 5.62 -8.10 -5.08
CA ALA A 69 6.80 -8.94 -5.38
C ALA A 69 6.73 -9.65 -6.74
N LYS A 70 5.52 -9.81 -7.31
CA LYS A 70 5.31 -10.44 -8.63
C LYS A 70 5.34 -9.44 -9.78
N ILE A 71 5.36 -8.14 -9.50
CA ILE A 71 5.46 -7.12 -10.54
C ILE A 71 6.87 -7.21 -11.12
N LYS A 72 6.95 -7.66 -12.37
CA LYS A 72 8.19 -7.62 -13.14
C LYS A 72 8.42 -6.20 -13.62
N ILE A 73 9.64 -5.73 -13.44
CA ILE A 73 10.09 -4.46 -13.98
C ILE A 73 11.10 -4.82 -15.06
N ASP A 74 10.73 -4.55 -16.31
CA ASP A 74 11.57 -4.73 -17.49
C ASP A 74 12.45 -3.48 -17.72
#